data_AF-A0A558B039-F1
#
_entry.id   AF-A0A558B039-F1
#
_cell.length_a   1.000
_cell.length_b   1.000
_cell.length_c   1.000
_cell.angle_alpha   90.00
_cell.angle_beta   90.00
_cell.angle_gamma   90.00
#
_symmetry.space_group_name_H-M   'P 1'
#
loop_
_entity.id
_entity.type
_entity.pdbx_description
1 polymer ?
#
loop_
_entity_poly.entity_id
_entity_poly.type
_entity_poly.pdbx_seq_one_letter_code
_entity_poly.pdbx_strand_id
1 'polypeptide(L)'
;MDLQLTGRTAVVTGASKGIGLAVARALAAEGATVFAAARGTCPVPGVTSVPVDLTGPGAGALLAGQVGDADILVNNFGGVPGGSMAAGGFLDLTDDDWQRTYEMNLFSTVRITRALLPGLLRRRGVVINISSIGARAAFKPVDYGTAKAALNNLTKALAEEFGD
;
A
#
# COMPACT_ATOMS: atom_id res chain seq x y z
N MET A 1 -21.87 13.11 -0.90
CA MET A 1 -20.73 14.01 -1.15
C MET A 1 -20.21 13.61 -2.51
N ASP A 2 -19.99 14.54 -3.43
CA ASP A 2 -19.41 14.24 -4.74
C ASP A 2 -17.89 14.43 -4.65
N LEU A 3 -17.12 13.34 -4.76
CA LEU A 3 -15.66 13.36 -4.67
C LEU A 3 -14.98 13.62 -6.02
N GLN A 4 -15.74 13.76 -7.11
CA GLN A 4 -15.24 14.06 -8.46
C GLN A 4 -14.16 13.06 -8.94
N LEU A 5 -14.35 11.77 -8.64
CA LEU A 5 -13.40 10.70 -8.98
C LEU A 5 -13.72 10.01 -10.32
N THR A 6 -14.82 10.38 -10.98
CA THR A 6 -15.18 9.87 -12.31
C THR A 6 -14.04 10.04 -13.30
N GLY A 7 -13.60 8.94 -13.91
CA GLY A 7 -12.51 8.94 -14.89
C GLY A 7 -11.10 8.98 -14.31
N ARG A 8 -10.96 9.07 -12.98
CA ARG A 8 -9.66 8.92 -12.29
C ARG A 8 -9.25 7.45 -12.24
N THR A 9 -7.96 7.19 -12.37
CA THR A 9 -7.38 5.85 -12.26
C THR A 9 -6.76 5.66 -10.88
N ALA A 10 -7.21 4.65 -10.15
CA ALA A 10 -6.74 4.36 -8.79
C ALA A 10 -6.13 2.97 -8.67
N VAL A 11 -5.02 2.86 -7.95
CA VAL A 11 -4.37 1.60 -7.58
C VAL A 11 -4.50 1.39 -6.09
N VAL A 12 -5.00 0.23 -5.66
CA VAL A 12 -5.12 -0.13 -4.24
C VAL A 12 -4.37 -1.44 -3.98
N THR A 13 -3.35 -1.39 -3.14
CA THR A 13 -2.55 -2.58 -2.80
C THR A 13 -3.16 -3.35 -1.63
N GLY A 14 -3.08 -4.68 -1.63
CA GLY A 14 -3.70 -5.52 -0.60
C GLY A 14 -5.24 -5.45 -0.59
N ALA A 15 -5.87 -5.25 -1.76
CA ALA A 15 -7.30 -4.96 -1.87
C ALA A 15 -8.23 -6.19 -2.00
N SER A 16 -7.73 -7.40 -1.73
CA SER A 16 -8.57 -8.61 -1.78
C SER A 16 -9.49 -8.77 -0.56
N LYS A 17 -9.16 -8.13 0.57
CA LYS A 17 -9.94 -8.17 1.82
C LYS A 17 -9.69 -6.94 2.70
N GLY A 18 -10.45 -6.83 3.79
CA GLY A 18 -10.23 -5.83 4.84
C GLY A 18 -10.31 -4.38 4.34
N ILE A 19 -9.42 -3.52 4.86
CA ILE A 19 -9.39 -2.09 4.57
C ILE A 19 -9.20 -1.83 3.07
N GLY A 20 -8.25 -2.50 2.42
CA GLY A 20 -8.00 -2.32 0.99
C GLY A 20 -9.21 -2.64 0.12
N LEU A 21 -9.96 -3.71 0.46
CA LEU A 21 -11.20 -4.05 -0.24
C LEU A 21 -12.27 -2.96 -0.07
N ALA A 22 -12.41 -2.42 1.15
CA ALA A 22 -13.35 -1.33 1.42
C ALA A 22 -12.97 -0.06 0.65
N VAL A 23 -11.69 0.28 0.59
CA VAL A 23 -11.18 1.41 -0.19
C VAL A 23 -11.45 1.22 -1.69
N ALA A 24 -11.13 0.05 -2.24
CA ALA A 24 -11.37 -0.23 -3.65
C ALA A 24 -12.87 -0.12 -4.01
N ARG A 25 -13.75 -0.61 -3.13
CA ARG A 25 -15.21 -0.48 -3.28
C ARG A 25 -15.66 0.97 -3.26
N ALA A 26 -15.15 1.77 -2.33
CA ALA A 26 -15.52 3.18 -2.21
C ALA A 26 -15.07 3.97 -3.45
N LEU A 27 -13.83 3.79 -3.90
CA LEU A 27 -13.31 4.47 -5.09
C LEU A 27 -14.10 4.09 -6.36
N ALA A 28 -14.44 2.81 -6.51
CA ALA A 28 -15.24 2.34 -7.65
C ALA A 28 -16.67 2.90 -7.62
N ALA A 29 -17.29 3.01 -6.43
CA ALA A 29 -18.61 3.60 -6.27
C ALA A 29 -18.65 5.09 -6.64
N GLU A 30 -17.51 5.79 -6.54
CA GLU A 30 -17.34 7.20 -6.92
C GLU A 30 -16.90 7.37 -8.40
N GLY A 31 -16.92 6.29 -9.19
CA GLY A 31 -16.66 6.33 -10.63
C GLY A 31 -15.19 6.26 -11.05
N ALA A 32 -14.27 5.95 -10.13
CA ALA A 32 -12.87 5.72 -10.47
C ALA A 32 -12.69 4.37 -11.18
N THR A 33 -11.74 4.31 -12.13
CA THR A 33 -11.21 3.05 -12.67
C THR A 33 -10.22 2.48 -11.66
N VAL A 34 -10.58 1.38 -11.00
CA VAL A 34 -9.79 0.83 -9.88
C VAL A 34 -9.04 -0.44 -10.28
N PHE A 35 -7.75 -0.47 -9.97
CA PHE A 35 -6.88 -1.64 -10.03
C PHE A 35 -6.56 -2.14 -8.62
N ALA A 36 -6.99 -3.35 -8.31
CA ALA A 36 -6.76 -4.02 -7.03
C ALA A 36 -5.55 -4.96 -7.12
N ALA A 37 -4.42 -4.55 -6.56
CA ALA A 37 -3.19 -5.33 -6.57
C ALA A 37 -3.08 -6.20 -5.32
N ALA A 38 -3.17 -7.52 -5.48
CA ALA A 38 -3.02 -8.49 -4.40
C ALA A 38 -2.76 -9.89 -4.99
N ARG A 39 -2.38 -10.86 -4.17
CA ARG A 39 -2.28 -12.27 -4.59
C ARG A 39 -3.64 -12.88 -4.94
N GLY A 40 -4.69 -12.44 -4.25
CA GLY A 40 -6.08 -12.88 -4.48
C GLY A 40 -6.86 -11.91 -5.34
N THR A 41 -8.05 -12.33 -5.76
CA THR A 41 -8.98 -11.49 -6.54
C THR A 41 -9.75 -10.52 -5.64
N CYS A 42 -10.09 -9.35 -6.20
CA CYS A 42 -11.00 -8.39 -5.59
C CYS A 42 -12.44 -8.73 -6.03
N PRO A 43 -13.37 -9.00 -5.10
CA PRO A 43 -14.75 -9.37 -5.43
C PRO A 43 -15.66 -8.17 -5.78
N VAL A 44 -15.11 -6.97 -6.00
CA VAL A 44 -15.91 -5.77 -6.30
C VAL A 44 -16.16 -5.70 -7.82
N PRO A 45 -17.43 -5.66 -8.27
CA PRO A 45 -17.75 -5.49 -9.68
C PRO A 45 -17.12 -4.22 -10.26
N GLY A 46 -16.56 -4.30 -11.47
CA GLY A 46 -15.92 -3.17 -12.14
C GLY A 46 -14.49 -2.86 -11.68
N VAL A 47 -13.97 -3.55 -10.65
CA VAL A 47 -12.58 -3.43 -10.22
C VAL A 47 -11.70 -4.46 -10.93
N THR A 48 -10.63 -4.00 -11.57
CA THR A 48 -9.65 -4.87 -12.23
C THR A 48 -8.71 -5.46 -11.19
N SER A 49 -8.72 -6.78 -11.02
CA SER A 49 -7.75 -7.46 -10.15
C SER A 49 -6.41 -7.62 -10.87
N VAL A 50 -5.32 -7.27 -10.19
CA VAL A 50 -3.94 -7.48 -10.66
C VAL A 50 -3.26 -8.50 -9.73
N PRO A 51 -3.24 -9.80 -10.10
CA PRO A 51 -2.60 -10.84 -9.31
C PRO A 51 -1.09 -10.62 -9.19
N VAL A 52 -0.61 -10.37 -7.99
CA VAL A 52 0.80 -10.03 -7.76
C VAL A 52 1.22 -10.26 -6.30
N ASP A 53 2.42 -10.77 -6.13
CA ASP A 53 3.10 -10.75 -4.83
C ASP A 53 3.87 -9.43 -4.66
N LEU A 54 3.40 -8.59 -3.75
CA LEU A 54 3.88 -7.22 -3.58
C LEU A 54 5.25 -7.12 -2.87
N THR A 55 5.73 -8.22 -2.29
CA THR A 55 7.10 -8.34 -1.77
C THR A 55 8.11 -8.74 -2.85
N GLY A 56 7.66 -9.10 -4.05
CA GLY A 56 8.53 -9.48 -5.15
C GLY A 56 9.30 -8.28 -5.72
N PRO A 57 10.59 -8.44 -6.12
CA PRO A 57 11.41 -7.35 -6.65
C PRO A 57 10.86 -6.72 -7.96
N GLY A 58 10.06 -7.47 -8.73
CA GLY A 58 9.42 -6.99 -9.97
C GLY A 58 8.00 -6.45 -9.80
N ALA A 59 7.44 -6.45 -8.59
CA ALA A 59 6.04 -6.12 -8.36
C ALA A 59 5.66 -4.72 -8.88
N GLY A 60 6.48 -3.71 -8.60
CA GLY A 60 6.24 -2.33 -9.04
C GLY A 60 6.18 -2.21 -10.57
N ALA A 61 7.11 -2.85 -11.28
CA ALA A 61 7.15 -2.83 -12.75
C ALA A 61 5.93 -3.53 -13.36
N LEU A 62 5.52 -4.67 -12.80
CA LEU A 62 4.31 -5.38 -13.21
C LEU A 62 3.06 -4.50 -13.04
N LEU A 63 2.91 -3.87 -11.86
CA LEU A 63 1.79 -2.96 -11.60
C LEU A 63 1.78 -1.79 -12.59
N ALA A 64 2.92 -1.12 -12.77
CA ALA A 64 3.01 0.02 -13.69
C ALA A 64 2.66 -0.38 -15.14
N GLY A 65 3.09 -1.56 -15.59
CA GLY A 65 2.77 -2.07 -16.93
C GLY A 65 1.28 -2.41 -17.12
N GLN A 66 0.56 -2.79 -16.06
CA GLN A 66 -0.87 -3.11 -16.13
C GLN A 66 -1.77 -1.87 -16.00
N VAL A 67 -1.34 -0.90 -15.19
CA VAL A 67 -2.15 0.28 -14.86
C VAL A 67 -1.88 1.44 -15.82
N GLY A 68 -0.63 1.63 -16.24
CA GLY A 68 -0.19 2.87 -16.88
C GLY A 68 -0.07 4.01 -15.87
N ASP A 69 -0.56 5.19 -16.24
CA ASP A 69 -0.53 6.38 -15.38
C ASP A 69 -1.70 6.36 -14.40
N ALA A 70 -1.39 6.32 -13.10
CA ALA A 70 -2.39 6.42 -12.03
C ALA A 70 -2.56 7.87 -11.56
N ASP A 71 -3.78 8.21 -11.13
CA ASP A 71 -4.10 9.44 -10.39
C ASP A 71 -4.02 9.23 -8.87
N ILE A 72 -4.30 8.01 -8.40
CA ILE A 72 -4.37 7.69 -6.98
C ILE A 72 -3.62 6.38 -6.73
N LEU A 73 -2.71 6.39 -5.76
CA LEU A 73 -2.10 5.19 -5.22
C LEU A 73 -2.42 5.05 -3.73
N VAL A 74 -3.11 3.98 -3.35
CA VAL A 74 -3.32 3.60 -1.97
C VAL A 74 -2.44 2.41 -1.63
N ASN A 75 -1.34 2.66 -0.92
CA ASN A 75 -0.49 1.62 -0.35
C ASN A 75 -1.13 1.10 0.94
N ASN A 76 -1.87 0.01 0.85
CA ASN A 76 -2.53 -0.63 1.98
C ASN A 76 -1.93 -2.01 2.32
N PHE A 77 -1.25 -2.67 1.39
CA PHE A 77 -0.57 -3.94 1.67
C PHE A 77 0.41 -3.80 2.84
N GLY A 78 0.31 -4.73 3.79
CA GLY A 78 1.05 -4.68 5.05
C GLY A 78 0.33 -5.46 6.14
N GLY A 79 0.91 -5.49 7.33
CA GLY A 79 0.40 -6.17 8.50
C GLY A 79 1.52 -6.85 9.29
N VAL A 80 1.13 -7.63 10.30
CA VAL A 80 2.06 -8.49 11.04
C VAL A 80 2.19 -9.81 10.27
N PRO A 81 3.40 -10.25 9.89
CA PRO A 81 3.60 -11.56 9.25
C PRO A 81 2.94 -12.69 10.06
N GLY A 82 2.24 -13.60 9.38
CA GLY A 82 1.48 -14.67 10.03
C GLY A 82 0.17 -14.23 10.71
N GLY A 83 -0.14 -12.94 10.76
CA GLY A 83 -1.42 -12.41 11.26
C GLY A 83 -1.63 -12.50 12.76
N SER A 84 -0.63 -12.94 13.54
CA SER A 84 -0.71 -13.08 14.99
C SER A 84 0.04 -11.95 15.68
N MET A 85 -0.67 -11.16 16.48
CA MET A 85 -0.06 -10.18 17.37
C MET A 85 0.55 -10.82 18.62
N ALA A 86 0.42 -12.14 18.76
CA ALA A 86 1.07 -12.93 19.81
C ALA A 86 2.50 -13.35 19.44
N ALA A 87 3.06 -12.78 18.36
CA ALA A 87 4.51 -12.79 18.16
C ALA A 87 5.19 -12.28 19.45
N GLY A 88 6.28 -12.94 19.84
CA GLY A 88 6.92 -12.73 21.13
C GLY A 88 7.46 -11.30 21.35
N GLY A 89 8.14 -11.10 22.47
CA GLY A 89 8.81 -9.84 22.76
C GLY A 89 9.98 -9.55 21.82
N PHE A 90 10.66 -8.43 22.05
CA PHE A 90 11.85 -8.05 21.25
C PHE A 90 12.91 -9.15 21.17
N LEU A 91 13.12 -9.90 22.25
CA LEU A 91 14.11 -10.99 22.31
C LEU A 91 13.69 -12.25 21.53
N ASP A 92 12.41 -12.38 21.18
CA ASP A 92 11.88 -13.52 20.44
C ASP A 92 11.91 -13.29 18.92
N LEU A 93 12.11 -12.04 18.49
CA LEU A 93 12.17 -11.69 17.06
C LEU A 93 13.55 -11.99 16.49
N THR A 94 13.58 -12.82 15.45
CA THR A 94 14.80 -13.11 14.70
C THR A 94 15.08 -12.04 13.65
N ASP A 95 16.31 -11.96 13.14
CA ASP A 95 16.66 -11.05 12.03
C ASP A 95 15.76 -11.28 10.80
N ASP A 96 15.40 -12.53 10.53
CA ASP A 96 14.47 -12.91 9.48
C ASP A 96 13.07 -12.33 9.69
N ASP A 97 12.57 -12.28 10.93
CA ASP A 97 11.27 -11.71 11.24
C ASP A 97 11.26 -10.21 10.99
N TRP A 98 12.31 -9.51 11.45
CA TRP A 98 12.52 -8.10 11.14
C TRP A 98 12.54 -7.85 9.63
N GLN A 99 13.30 -8.66 8.88
CA GLN A 99 13.40 -8.52 7.44
C GLN A 99 12.04 -8.71 6.77
N ARG A 100 11.28 -9.76 7.13
CA ARG A 100 9.93 -10.01 6.58
C ARG A 100 8.97 -8.88 6.92
N THR A 101 8.99 -8.37 8.14
CA THR A 101 8.12 -7.27 8.56
C THR A 101 8.42 -5.99 7.78
N TYR A 102 9.69 -5.63 7.61
CA TYR A 102 10.10 -4.45 6.82
C TYR A 102 9.83 -4.64 5.33
N GLU A 103 10.06 -5.83 4.81
CA GLU A 103 9.77 -6.18 3.42
C GLU A 103 8.28 -5.97 3.12
N MET A 104 7.41 -6.48 3.98
CA MET A 104 5.96 -6.37 3.83
C MET A 104 5.44 -4.94 4.01
N ASN A 105 5.94 -4.19 5.01
CA ASN A 105 5.33 -2.93 5.44
C ASN A 105 6.00 -1.66 4.94
N LEU A 106 7.26 -1.73 4.50
CA LEU A 106 8.03 -0.57 4.04
C LEU A 106 8.56 -0.78 2.63
N PHE A 107 9.37 -1.81 2.39
CA PHE A 107 10.07 -1.94 1.12
C PHE A 107 9.11 -2.23 -0.05
N SER A 108 8.06 -3.01 0.16
CA SER A 108 6.98 -3.19 -0.83
C SER A 108 6.42 -1.82 -1.27
N THR A 109 6.08 -0.95 -0.32
CA THR A 109 5.57 0.40 -0.57
C THR A 109 6.58 1.27 -1.31
N VAL A 110 7.87 1.21 -0.93
CA VAL A 110 8.94 1.94 -1.63
C VAL A 110 9.00 1.51 -3.10
N ARG A 111 9.01 0.20 -3.39
CA ARG A 111 9.11 -0.32 -4.76
C ARG A 111 7.89 0.04 -5.61
N ILE A 112 6.70 -0.10 -5.06
CA ILE A 112 5.44 0.20 -5.76
C ILE A 112 5.35 1.70 -6.05
N THR A 113 5.60 2.52 -5.03
CA THR A 113 5.56 3.97 -5.16
C THR A 113 6.58 4.43 -6.18
N ARG A 114 7.85 3.98 -6.11
CA ARG A 114 8.88 4.33 -7.08
C ARG A 114 8.48 4.02 -8.53
N ALA A 115 7.81 2.88 -8.76
CA ALA A 115 7.40 2.48 -10.09
C ALA A 115 6.23 3.32 -10.66
N LEU A 116 5.27 3.70 -9.80
CA LEU A 116 4.08 4.46 -10.20
C LEU A 116 4.25 5.98 -10.10
N LEU A 117 5.22 6.46 -9.32
CA LEU A 117 5.43 7.89 -9.04
C LEU A 117 5.57 8.75 -10.30
N PRO A 118 6.31 8.34 -11.36
CA PRO A 118 6.39 9.15 -12.58
C PRO A 118 5.02 9.42 -13.22
N GLY A 119 4.12 8.44 -13.21
CA GLY A 119 2.75 8.58 -13.72
C GLY A 119 1.91 9.48 -12.81
N LEU A 120 1.99 9.26 -11.50
CA LEU A 120 1.32 10.10 -10.49
C LEU A 120 1.72 11.57 -10.63
N LEU A 121 3.00 11.88 -10.81
CA LEU A 121 3.48 13.25 -11.01
C LEU A 121 2.89 13.88 -12.28
N ARG A 122 2.86 13.16 -13.41
CA ARG A 122 2.22 13.65 -14.65
C ARG A 122 0.74 13.95 -14.48
N ARG A 123 0.05 13.17 -13.64
CA ARG A 123 -1.40 13.29 -13.40
C ARG A 123 -1.76 14.22 -12.25
N ARG A 124 -0.75 14.82 -11.58
CA ARG A 124 -0.92 15.56 -10.31
C ARG A 124 -1.71 14.71 -9.30
N GLY A 125 -1.28 13.45 -9.20
CA GLY A 125 -1.92 12.42 -8.41
C GLY A 125 -1.54 12.45 -6.94
N VAL A 126 -2.16 11.57 -6.17
CA VAL A 126 -1.96 11.47 -4.71
C VAL A 126 -1.50 10.07 -4.31
N VAL A 127 -0.58 10.01 -3.34
CA VAL A 127 -0.16 8.78 -2.67
C VAL A 127 -0.71 8.77 -1.25
N ILE A 128 -1.41 7.70 -0.90
CA ILE A 128 -2.00 7.47 0.42
C ILE A 128 -1.37 6.19 1.00
N ASN A 129 -0.63 6.33 2.10
CA ASN A 129 0.00 5.21 2.77
C ASN A 129 -0.80 4.83 4.03
N ILE A 130 -1.35 3.61 4.07
CA ILE A 130 -2.06 3.10 5.25
C ILE A 130 -1.02 2.65 6.28
N SER A 131 -0.86 3.49 7.30
CA SER A 131 0.06 3.25 8.41
C SER A 131 -0.64 2.53 9.58
N SER A 132 -0.26 2.82 10.82
CA SER A 132 -0.84 2.25 12.03
C SER A 132 -0.70 3.20 13.21
N ILE A 133 -1.58 3.09 14.21
CA ILE A 133 -1.36 3.71 15.53
C ILE A 133 -0.04 3.26 16.16
N GLY A 134 0.41 2.04 15.84
CA GLY A 134 1.70 1.50 16.29
C GLY A 134 2.92 2.25 15.75
N ALA A 135 2.75 3.17 14.79
CA ALA A 135 3.78 4.09 14.36
C ALA A 135 3.98 5.30 15.28
N ARG A 136 3.08 5.52 16.25
CA ARG A 136 3.05 6.69 17.13
C ARG A 136 3.14 6.36 18.62
N ALA A 137 2.81 5.12 19.00
CA ALA A 137 2.84 4.66 20.37
C ALA A 137 3.58 3.32 20.46
N ALA A 138 4.06 2.98 21.66
CA ALA A 138 4.64 1.68 21.93
C ALA A 138 3.62 0.59 21.53
N PHE A 139 4.06 -0.34 20.68
CA PHE A 139 3.19 -1.34 20.07
C PHE A 139 3.91 -2.67 20.03
N LYS A 140 3.16 -3.76 20.17
CA LYS A 140 3.67 -5.13 19.99
C LYS A 140 3.02 -5.76 18.75
N PRO A 141 3.79 -6.40 17.86
CA PRO A 141 5.24 -6.56 17.93
C PRO A 141 5.98 -5.27 17.52
N VAL A 142 7.22 -5.12 18.02
CA VAL A 142 7.98 -3.86 17.94
C VAL A 142 8.47 -3.55 16.53
N ASP A 143 8.91 -4.57 15.79
CA ASP A 143 9.32 -4.50 14.38
C ASP A 143 8.21 -3.92 13.47
N TYR A 144 6.95 -4.27 13.72
CA TYR A 144 5.81 -3.72 12.98
C TYR A 144 5.62 -2.23 13.27
N GLY A 145 5.70 -1.83 14.54
CA GLY A 145 5.60 -0.43 14.95
C GLY A 145 6.71 0.43 14.32
N THR A 146 7.96 -0.05 14.34
CA THR A 146 9.09 0.65 13.73
C THR A 146 8.98 0.71 12.20
N ALA A 147 8.55 -0.36 11.53
CA ALA A 147 8.33 -0.35 10.10
C ALA A 147 7.24 0.67 9.69
N LYS A 148 6.15 0.76 10.46
CA LYS A 148 5.08 1.77 10.21
C LYS A 148 5.52 3.19 10.57
N ALA A 149 6.40 3.38 11.56
CA ALA A 149 7.03 4.66 11.82
C ALA A 149 7.95 5.10 10.66
N ALA A 150 8.74 4.16 10.10
CA ALA A 150 9.53 4.41 8.91
C ALA A 150 8.65 4.79 7.70
N LEU A 151 7.51 4.11 7.51
CA LEU A 151 6.53 4.46 6.47
C LEU A 151 5.97 5.87 6.65
N ASN A 152 5.73 6.32 7.88
CA ASN A 152 5.31 7.71 8.14
C ASN A 152 6.41 8.71 7.76
N ASN A 153 7.67 8.40 8.06
CA ASN A 153 8.79 9.26 7.69
C ASN A 153 8.97 9.32 6.17
N LEU A 154 8.93 8.17 5.47
CA LEU A 154 8.94 8.09 4.01
C LEU A 154 7.84 8.95 3.39
N THR A 155 6.63 8.90 3.94
CA THR A 155 5.49 9.69 3.46
C THR A 155 5.78 11.19 3.53
N LYS A 156 6.36 11.67 4.64
CA LYS A 156 6.73 13.08 4.80
C LYS A 156 7.85 13.48 3.85
N ALA A 157 8.87 12.63 3.71
CA ALA A 157 10.00 12.90 2.84
C ALA A 157 9.57 13.04 1.37
N LEU A 158 8.72 12.13 0.87
CA LEU A 158 8.18 12.23 -0.48
C LEU A 158 7.26 13.44 -0.68
N ALA A 159 6.47 13.79 0.34
CA ALA A 159 5.63 14.99 0.28
C ALA A 159 6.46 16.28 0.25
N GLU A 160 7.58 16.35 0.96
CA GLU A 160 8.50 17.49 0.89
C GLU A 160 9.24 17.56 -0.45
N GLU A 161 9.66 16.41 -1.00
CA GLU A 161 10.43 16.35 -2.24
C GLU A 161 9.57 16.62 -3.49
N PHE A 162 8.32 16.17 -3.49
CA PHE A 162 7.44 16.17 -4.67
C PHE A 162 6.10 16.88 -4.47
N GLY A 163 5.79 17.37 -3.27
CA GLY A 163 4.57 18.13 -3.02
C GLY A 163 4.70 19.55 -3.55
N ASP A 164 3.67 19.99 -4.27
CA ASP A 164 3.47 21.39 -4.68
C ASP A 164 2.69 22.15 -3.58
#